data_AF-W0QD32-F1
#
_entry.id   AF-W0QD32-F1
#
_cell.length_a   1.000
_cell.length_b   1.000
_cell.length_c   1.000
_cell.angle_alpha   90.00
_cell.angle_beta   90.00
_cell.angle_gamma   90.00
#
_symmetry.space_group_name_H-M   'P 1'
#
loop_
_entity.id
_entity.type
_entity.pdbx_description
1 polymer ?
#
loop_
_entity_poly.entity_id
_entity_poly.type
_entity_poly.pdbx_seq_one_letter_code
_entity_poly.pdbx_strand_id
1 'polypeptide(L)'
;MSKPFIVTNDTKIVRHKPIARVSHWFLVISFFMTMFTGVAFFFPDFAWLTEILGTPQIARAVHPFTGIIMFIAFIIMALIYWHHNIPEKNDIRWAKGIVEVLKGNEHAVADNGKYNLGQKLLFWTLILAMFTLLITGIIMWRQFFSHYFSIPVLRIAILLHSFSAFMLFTGILVHIYMAFWVKGSIRGMVEGWVTVRWAKKHHPRWYREEVLPEIEKHVVDKTKH
;
A
#
# COMPACT_ATOMS: atom_id res chain seq x y z
N MET A 1 -1.07 43.45 -12.31
CA MET A 1 -1.84 42.83 -11.22
C MET A 1 -2.07 41.36 -11.56
N SER A 2 -1.44 40.44 -10.83
CA SER A 2 -1.69 39.01 -10.94
C SER A 2 -3.13 38.71 -10.51
N LYS A 3 -3.87 37.91 -11.30
CA LYS A 3 -5.24 37.51 -10.93
C LYS A 3 -5.18 36.77 -9.57
N PRO A 4 -6.12 37.03 -8.64
CA PRO A 4 -6.18 36.28 -7.40
C PRO A 4 -6.29 34.79 -7.71
N PHE A 5 -5.49 33.98 -7.02
CA PHE A 5 -5.52 32.52 -7.20
C PHE A 5 -6.84 31.98 -6.64
N ILE A 6 -7.77 31.65 -7.52
CA ILE A 6 -9.08 31.10 -7.14
C ILE A 6 -8.93 29.59 -6.99
N VAL A 7 -9.17 29.08 -5.79
CA VAL A 7 -9.21 27.64 -5.51
C VAL A 7 -10.55 27.08 -6.01
N THR A 8 -10.53 26.40 -7.14
CA THR A 8 -11.70 25.72 -7.69
C THR A 8 -11.69 24.24 -7.31
N ASN A 9 -12.81 23.57 -7.55
CA ASN A 9 -12.90 22.12 -7.32
C ASN A 9 -11.92 21.31 -8.20
N ASP A 10 -11.45 21.89 -9.31
CA ASP A 10 -10.55 21.25 -10.26
C ASP A 10 -9.08 21.67 -10.07
N THR A 11 -8.81 22.57 -9.10
CA THR A 11 -7.45 22.88 -8.67
C THR A 11 -6.72 21.61 -8.25
N LYS A 12 -5.53 21.42 -8.80
CA LYS A 12 -4.65 20.27 -8.53
C LYS A 12 -3.87 20.51 -7.24
N ILE A 13 -3.82 19.50 -6.38
CA ILE A 13 -3.09 19.50 -5.12
C ILE A 13 -2.19 18.27 -5.04
N VAL A 14 -1.01 18.41 -4.47
CA VAL A 14 -0.07 17.29 -4.32
C VAL A 14 -0.57 16.34 -3.24
N ARG A 15 -0.74 15.06 -3.59
CA ARG A 15 -1.12 13.99 -2.66
C ARG A 15 0.05 13.10 -2.27
N HIS A 16 0.95 12.82 -3.22
CA HIS A 16 2.10 11.94 -3.06
C HIS A 16 3.37 12.59 -3.61
N LYS A 17 4.39 12.75 -2.75
CA LYS A 17 5.71 13.26 -3.15
C LYS A 17 6.40 12.30 -4.13
N PRO A 18 7.30 12.77 -5.02
CA PRO A 18 8.00 11.91 -5.98
C PRO A 18 8.70 10.70 -5.36
N ILE A 19 9.42 10.89 -4.24
CA ILE A 19 10.12 9.81 -3.54
C ILE A 19 9.17 8.66 -3.14
N ALA A 20 7.97 9.00 -2.68
CA ALA A 20 6.97 8.03 -2.28
C ALA A 20 6.37 7.31 -3.50
N ARG A 21 6.22 8.01 -4.63
CA ARG A 21 5.75 7.39 -5.88
C ARG A 21 6.75 6.38 -6.44
N VAL A 22 8.02 6.76 -6.51
CA VAL A 22 9.09 5.87 -6.98
C VAL A 22 9.18 4.64 -6.08
N SER A 23 9.17 4.84 -4.75
CA SER A 23 9.14 3.74 -3.78
C SER A 23 7.95 2.80 -4.01
N HIS A 24 6.76 3.34 -4.34
CA HIS A 24 5.56 2.53 -4.55
C HIS A 24 5.69 1.65 -5.78
N TRP A 25 6.05 2.23 -6.91
CA TRP A 25 6.16 1.47 -8.16
C TRP A 25 7.32 0.47 -8.12
N PHE A 26 8.41 0.78 -7.42
CA PHE A 26 9.46 -0.18 -7.14
C PHE A 26 8.94 -1.37 -6.32
N LEU A 27 8.22 -1.11 -5.21
CA LEU A 27 7.58 -2.15 -4.41
C LEU A 27 6.60 -3.00 -5.22
N VAL A 28 5.78 -2.38 -6.08
CA VAL A 28 4.82 -3.09 -6.95
C VAL A 28 5.55 -4.07 -7.86
N ILE A 29 6.63 -3.65 -8.52
CA ILE A 29 7.42 -4.52 -9.40
C ILE A 29 8.03 -5.69 -8.60
N SER A 30 8.64 -5.41 -7.44
CA SER A 30 9.21 -6.45 -6.58
C SER A 30 8.15 -7.44 -6.07
N PHE A 31 6.94 -6.95 -5.77
CA PHE A 31 5.81 -7.77 -5.38
C PHE A 31 5.41 -8.73 -6.48
N PHE A 32 5.20 -8.27 -7.72
CA PHE A 32 4.79 -9.14 -8.81
C PHE A 32 5.84 -10.24 -9.10
N MET A 33 7.13 -9.91 -9.08
CA MET A 33 8.22 -10.89 -9.26
C MET A 33 8.19 -11.99 -8.19
N THR A 34 7.98 -11.61 -6.92
CA THR A 34 7.93 -12.57 -5.80
C THR A 34 6.60 -13.33 -5.75
N MET A 35 5.51 -12.66 -6.08
CA MET A 35 4.15 -13.20 -6.03
C MET A 35 3.96 -14.30 -7.08
N PHE A 36 4.41 -14.10 -8.32
CA PHE A 36 4.25 -15.12 -9.36
C PHE A 36 4.93 -16.45 -8.98
N THR A 37 6.14 -16.38 -8.43
CA THR A 37 6.83 -17.57 -7.95
C THR A 37 6.16 -18.18 -6.73
N GLY A 38 5.73 -17.37 -5.76
CA GLY A 38 5.00 -17.85 -4.58
C GLY A 38 3.69 -18.56 -4.93
N VAL A 39 2.88 -17.98 -5.83
CA VAL A 39 1.62 -18.57 -6.32
C VAL A 39 1.89 -19.90 -7.03
N ALA A 40 2.92 -19.96 -7.88
CA ALA A 40 3.28 -21.19 -8.58
C ALA A 40 3.66 -22.34 -7.62
N PHE A 41 4.29 -22.02 -6.49
CA PHE A 41 4.66 -23.02 -5.47
C PHE A 41 3.49 -23.43 -4.58
N PHE A 42 2.54 -22.52 -4.36
CA PHE A 42 1.38 -22.76 -3.51
C PHE A 42 0.26 -23.52 -4.25
N PHE A 43 0.01 -23.16 -5.52
CA PHE A 43 -1.00 -23.78 -6.36
C PHE A 43 -0.36 -24.43 -7.60
N PRO A 44 -0.21 -25.76 -7.62
CA PRO A 44 0.45 -26.48 -8.72
C PRO A 44 -0.18 -26.24 -10.11
N ASP A 45 -1.50 -25.97 -10.17
CA ASP A 45 -2.19 -25.62 -11.42
C ASP A 45 -1.64 -24.34 -12.07
N PHE A 46 -0.96 -23.49 -11.29
CA PHE A 46 -0.29 -22.28 -11.75
C PHE A 46 1.23 -22.44 -11.87
N ALA A 47 1.75 -23.67 -11.96
CA ALA A 47 3.19 -23.93 -12.08
C ALA A 47 3.84 -23.24 -13.30
N TRP A 48 3.07 -23.00 -14.36
CA TRP A 48 3.49 -22.26 -15.56
C TRP A 48 3.98 -20.83 -15.25
N LEU A 49 3.55 -20.22 -14.14
CA LEU A 49 4.04 -18.91 -13.69
C LEU A 49 5.55 -18.90 -13.40
N THR A 50 6.16 -20.06 -13.12
CA THR A 50 7.61 -20.16 -12.94
C THR A 50 8.41 -19.87 -14.21
N GLU A 51 7.81 -20.05 -15.38
CA GLU A 51 8.43 -19.80 -16.69
C GLU A 51 8.64 -18.30 -16.94
N ILE A 52 7.90 -17.42 -16.25
CA ILE A 52 8.11 -15.96 -16.29
C ILE A 52 9.53 -15.60 -15.84
N LEU A 53 10.12 -16.38 -14.92
CA LEU A 53 11.51 -16.23 -14.47
C LEU A 53 12.47 -17.22 -15.13
N GLY A 54 12.04 -17.88 -16.21
CA GLY A 54 12.83 -18.85 -16.97
C GLY A 54 12.46 -20.29 -16.65
N THR A 55 12.89 -20.81 -15.51
CA THR A 55 12.66 -22.23 -15.13
C THR A 55 12.19 -22.36 -13.69
N PRO A 56 11.51 -23.47 -13.31
CA PRO A 56 11.16 -23.75 -11.92
C PRO A 56 12.37 -23.74 -10.96
N GLN A 57 13.54 -24.15 -11.45
CA GLN A 57 14.80 -24.15 -10.69
C GLN A 57 15.26 -22.72 -10.41
N ILE A 58 15.25 -21.85 -11.43
CA ILE A 58 15.59 -20.42 -11.27
C ILE A 58 14.56 -19.76 -10.37
N ALA A 59 13.26 -19.96 -10.60
CA ALA A 59 12.18 -19.43 -9.78
C ALA A 59 12.39 -19.74 -8.29
N ARG A 60 12.73 -20.99 -7.95
CA ARG A 60 13.02 -21.39 -6.56
C ARG A 60 14.25 -20.68 -5.99
N ALA A 61 15.30 -20.54 -6.80
CA ALA A 61 16.54 -19.89 -6.38
C ALA A 61 16.34 -18.38 -6.13
N VAL A 62 15.58 -17.70 -7.00
CA VAL A 62 15.42 -16.23 -6.97
C VAL A 62 14.34 -15.74 -6.02
N HIS A 63 13.27 -16.52 -5.78
CA HIS A 63 12.15 -16.13 -4.91
C HIS A 63 12.58 -15.54 -3.55
N PRO A 64 13.48 -16.15 -2.76
CA PRO A 64 13.88 -15.57 -1.48
C PRO A 64 14.64 -14.25 -1.64
N PHE A 65 15.41 -14.08 -2.72
CA PHE A 65 16.10 -12.81 -3.00
C PHE A 65 15.14 -11.71 -3.41
N THR A 66 14.17 -12.00 -4.30
CA THR A 66 13.13 -11.03 -4.67
C THR A 66 12.25 -10.69 -3.47
N GLY A 67 12.01 -11.64 -2.57
CA GLY A 67 11.34 -11.43 -1.29
C GLY A 67 12.08 -10.45 -0.37
N ILE A 68 13.42 -10.55 -0.26
CA ILE A 68 14.23 -9.57 0.48
C ILE A 68 14.14 -8.18 -0.16
N ILE A 69 14.27 -8.09 -1.48
CA ILE A 69 14.15 -6.81 -2.21
C ILE A 69 12.78 -6.18 -1.94
N MET A 70 11.71 -6.99 -2.02
CA MET A 70 10.34 -6.57 -1.71
C MET A 70 10.21 -6.09 -0.26
N PHE A 71 10.82 -6.79 0.71
CA PHE A 71 10.81 -6.36 2.11
C PHE A 71 11.50 -5.01 2.31
N ILE A 72 12.68 -4.80 1.72
CA ILE A 72 13.40 -3.54 1.81
C ILE A 72 12.58 -2.40 1.18
N ALA A 73 12.04 -2.62 -0.03
CA ALA A 73 11.16 -1.67 -0.71
C ALA A 73 9.94 -1.31 0.16
N PHE A 74 9.34 -2.32 0.80
CA PHE A 74 8.19 -2.13 1.68
C PHE A 74 8.54 -1.34 2.93
N ILE A 75 9.66 -1.61 3.60
CA ILE A 75 10.06 -0.87 4.81
C ILE A 75 10.34 0.60 4.48
N ILE A 76 11.00 0.89 3.36
CA ILE A 76 11.19 2.28 2.90
C ILE A 76 9.83 2.96 2.74
N MET A 77 8.86 2.29 2.10
CA MET A 77 7.50 2.80 1.96
C MET A 77 6.81 3.00 3.32
N ALA A 78 6.93 2.02 4.22
CA ALA A 78 6.31 2.06 5.52
C ALA A 78 6.81 3.26 6.32
N LEU A 79 8.13 3.51 6.32
CA LEU A 79 8.73 4.68 6.98
C LEU A 79 8.26 6.02 6.40
N ILE A 80 7.93 6.08 5.10
CA ILE A 80 7.37 7.29 4.47
C ILE A 80 5.95 7.56 4.98
N TYR A 81 5.13 6.53 5.22
CA TYR A 81 3.71 6.67 5.48
C TYR A 81 3.23 6.33 6.89
N TRP A 82 4.07 5.76 7.76
CA TRP A 82 3.61 5.18 9.03
C TRP A 82 2.88 6.19 9.93
N HIS A 83 3.39 7.41 10.05
CA HIS A 83 2.78 8.47 10.86
C HIS A 83 1.34 8.79 10.46
N HIS A 84 1.00 8.64 9.18
CA HIS A 84 -0.34 8.91 8.66
C HIS A 84 -1.29 7.70 8.79
N ASN A 85 -0.78 6.54 9.21
CA ASN A 85 -1.53 5.29 9.29
C ASN A 85 -1.84 4.84 10.72
N ILE A 86 -1.57 5.70 11.71
CA ILE A 86 -1.92 5.42 13.11
C ILE A 86 -3.46 5.46 13.26
N PRO A 87 -4.09 4.37 13.75
CA PRO A 87 -5.52 4.39 14.04
C PRO A 87 -5.86 5.43 15.10
N GLU A 88 -6.95 6.14 14.91
CA GLU A 88 -7.39 7.21 15.80
C GLU A 88 -8.86 7.05 16.17
N LYS A 89 -9.29 7.75 17.22
CA LYS A 89 -10.66 7.61 17.75
C LYS A 89 -11.74 7.85 16.68
N ASN A 90 -11.50 8.74 15.72
CA ASN A 90 -12.46 9.06 14.68
C ASN A 90 -12.65 7.93 13.65
N ASP A 91 -11.70 7.00 13.53
CA ASP A 91 -11.80 5.86 12.62
C ASP A 91 -12.98 4.93 12.98
N ILE A 92 -13.46 4.96 14.23
CA ILE A 92 -14.63 4.19 14.65
C ILE A 92 -15.89 4.54 13.85
N ARG A 93 -16.02 5.79 13.37
CA ARG A 93 -17.13 6.21 12.52
C ARG A 93 -17.09 5.49 11.17
N TRP A 94 -15.91 5.38 10.58
CA TRP A 94 -15.69 4.60 9.36
C TRP A 94 -16.03 3.13 9.58
N ALA A 95 -15.57 2.53 10.69
CA ALA A 95 -15.86 1.13 11.02
C ALA A 95 -17.36 0.86 11.15
N LYS A 96 -18.09 1.72 11.89
CA LYS A 96 -19.55 1.59 12.07
C LYS A 96 -20.32 1.84 10.76
N GLY A 97 -19.80 2.68 9.88
CA GLY A 97 -20.40 3.05 8.60
C GLY A 97 -19.98 2.19 7.41
N ILE A 98 -19.31 1.05 7.62
CA ILE A 98 -18.64 0.30 6.53
C ILE A 98 -19.58 -0.08 5.37
N VAL A 99 -20.85 -0.37 5.64
CA VAL A 99 -21.84 -0.69 4.60
C VAL A 99 -22.07 0.51 3.67
N GLU A 100 -22.19 1.71 4.23
CA GLU A 100 -22.34 2.95 3.45
C GLU A 100 -21.04 3.33 2.73
N VAL A 101 -19.88 3.07 3.36
CA VAL A 101 -18.58 3.23 2.71
C VAL A 101 -18.51 2.37 1.44
N LEU A 102 -18.89 1.09 1.50
CA LEU A 102 -18.85 0.18 0.35
C LEU A 102 -19.88 0.55 -0.74
N LYS A 103 -20.96 1.26 -0.39
CA LYS A 103 -21.90 1.84 -1.36
C LYS A 103 -21.38 3.13 -2.02
N GLY A 104 -20.25 3.68 -1.58
CA GLY A 104 -19.69 4.93 -2.09
C GLY A 104 -20.13 6.20 -1.33
N ASN A 105 -20.84 6.03 -0.22
CA ASN A 105 -21.37 7.10 0.63
C ASN A 105 -20.43 7.44 1.81
N GLU A 106 -19.13 7.13 1.70
CA GLU A 106 -18.18 7.28 2.81
C GLU A 106 -18.12 8.70 3.40
N HIS A 107 -18.30 9.71 2.55
CA HIS A 107 -18.33 11.13 2.91
C HIS A 107 -19.49 11.53 3.82
N ALA A 108 -20.56 10.73 3.86
CA ALA A 108 -21.71 10.97 4.71
C ALA A 108 -21.55 10.36 6.12
N VAL A 109 -20.65 9.38 6.27
CA VAL A 109 -20.57 8.55 7.48
C VAL A 109 -19.21 8.65 8.20
N ALA A 110 -18.17 9.16 7.53
CA ALA A 110 -16.82 9.23 8.07
C ALA A 110 -16.15 10.58 7.77
N ASP A 111 -15.34 11.06 8.72
CA ASP A 111 -14.53 12.27 8.56
C ASP A 111 -13.06 11.90 8.34
N ASN A 112 -12.76 11.36 7.16
CA ASN A 112 -11.46 10.75 6.87
C ASN A 112 -10.31 11.78 6.90
N GLY A 113 -9.24 11.42 7.62
CA GLY A 113 -7.95 12.14 7.57
C GLY A 113 -7.16 11.80 6.30
N LYS A 114 -5.82 11.86 6.38
CA LYS A 114 -4.93 11.59 5.24
C LYS A 114 -5.26 10.23 4.59
N TYR A 115 -5.42 9.20 5.40
CA TYR A 115 -5.88 7.87 4.99
C TYR A 115 -7.09 7.48 5.83
N ASN A 116 -8.04 6.76 5.25
CA ASN A 116 -9.21 6.24 5.95
C ASN A 116 -8.87 4.93 6.70
N LEU A 117 -9.77 4.46 7.58
CA LEU A 117 -9.51 3.26 8.39
C LEU A 117 -9.20 2.02 7.53
N GLY A 118 -9.89 1.81 6.41
CA GLY A 118 -9.61 0.68 5.52
C GLY A 118 -8.18 0.67 4.98
N GLN A 119 -7.66 1.84 4.61
CA GLN A 119 -6.26 2.02 4.19
C GLN A 119 -5.28 1.78 5.35
N LYS A 120 -5.61 2.24 6.56
CA LYS A 120 -4.79 2.02 7.77
C LYS A 120 -4.73 0.54 8.15
N LEU A 121 -5.87 -0.16 8.10
CA LEU A 121 -5.94 -1.60 8.37
C LEU A 121 -5.09 -2.37 7.37
N LEU A 122 -5.21 -2.06 6.07
CA LEU A 122 -4.35 -2.63 5.05
C LEU A 122 -2.87 -2.39 5.38
N PHE A 123 -2.47 -1.16 5.69
CA PHE A 123 -1.09 -0.82 6.05
C PHE A 123 -0.53 -1.73 7.15
N TRP A 124 -1.26 -1.89 8.26
CA TRP A 124 -0.82 -2.72 9.39
C TRP A 124 -0.87 -4.22 9.09
N THR A 125 -1.86 -4.69 8.32
CA THR A 125 -1.90 -6.07 7.82
C THR A 125 -0.67 -6.38 6.96
N LEU A 126 -0.30 -5.46 6.05
CA LEU A 126 0.89 -5.63 5.21
C LEU A 126 2.17 -5.60 6.05
N ILE A 127 2.29 -4.76 7.09
CA ILE A 127 3.43 -4.79 8.02
C ILE A 127 3.56 -6.18 8.65
N LEU A 128 2.50 -6.67 9.27
CA LEU A 128 2.53 -7.96 9.96
C LEU A 128 2.87 -9.11 9.00
N ALA A 129 2.26 -9.11 7.81
CA ALA A 129 2.53 -10.11 6.78
C ALA A 129 3.99 -10.05 6.30
N MET A 130 4.53 -8.87 6.01
CA MET A 130 5.89 -8.70 5.48
C MET A 130 6.96 -9.13 6.48
N PHE A 131 6.81 -8.79 7.77
CA PHE A 131 7.73 -9.28 8.81
C PHE A 131 7.63 -10.80 8.99
N THR A 132 6.41 -11.34 9.00
CA THR A 132 6.20 -12.79 9.11
C THR A 132 6.83 -13.52 7.93
N LEU A 133 6.62 -13.03 6.71
CA LEU A 133 7.19 -13.58 5.47
C LEU A 133 8.72 -13.53 5.48
N LEU A 134 9.34 -12.43 5.92
CA LEU A 134 10.79 -12.34 6.00
C LEU A 134 11.35 -13.38 6.99
N ILE A 135 10.84 -13.40 8.22
CA ILE A 135 11.34 -14.27 9.29
C ILE A 135 11.18 -15.74 8.89
N THR A 136 9.97 -16.12 8.47
CA THR A 136 9.68 -17.51 8.06
C THR A 136 10.40 -17.89 6.78
N GLY A 137 10.57 -16.96 5.83
CA GLY A 137 11.32 -17.17 4.60
C GLY A 137 12.79 -17.45 4.86
N ILE A 138 13.42 -16.71 5.78
CA ILE A 138 14.79 -16.98 6.25
C ILE A 138 14.86 -18.37 6.89
N ILE A 139 13.95 -18.71 7.80
CA ILE A 139 13.91 -20.03 8.45
C ILE A 139 13.81 -21.17 7.41
N MET A 140 12.96 -21.00 6.39
CA MET A 140 12.73 -22.00 5.35
C MET A 140 13.83 -22.08 4.29
N TRP A 141 14.76 -21.12 4.26
CA TRP A 141 15.71 -21.00 3.16
C TRP A 141 16.73 -22.14 3.19
N ARG A 142 16.50 -23.12 2.32
CA ARG A 142 17.23 -24.39 2.31
C ARG A 142 18.74 -24.24 2.16
N GLN A 143 19.17 -23.38 1.25
CA GLN A 143 20.56 -23.23 0.87
C GLN A 143 21.47 -22.66 1.97
N PHE A 144 20.92 -21.83 2.87
CA PHE A 144 21.74 -21.03 3.79
C PHE A 144 21.36 -21.14 5.26
N PHE A 145 20.08 -21.39 5.59
CA PHE A 145 19.60 -21.17 6.96
C PHE A 145 18.80 -22.35 7.53
N SER A 146 18.08 -23.12 6.70
CA SER A 146 17.12 -24.12 7.20
C SER A 146 17.72 -25.20 8.11
N HIS A 147 19.00 -25.52 7.91
CA HIS A 147 19.73 -26.54 8.68
C HIS A 147 20.02 -26.12 10.12
N TYR A 148 19.85 -24.84 10.47
CA TYR A 148 19.94 -24.37 11.86
C TYR A 148 18.63 -24.56 12.65
N PHE A 149 17.56 -24.98 12.00
CA PHE A 149 16.23 -25.10 12.62
C PHE A 149 15.74 -26.55 12.63
N SER A 150 15.00 -26.90 13.68
CA SER A 150 14.40 -28.23 13.79
C SER A 150 13.23 -28.42 12.81
N ILE A 151 12.92 -29.67 12.47
CA ILE A 151 11.80 -30.01 11.57
C ILE A 151 10.46 -29.42 12.04
N PRO A 152 10.08 -29.44 13.33
CA PRO A 152 8.87 -28.78 13.80
C PRO A 152 8.84 -27.27 13.51
N VAL A 153 9.96 -26.57 13.72
CA VAL A 153 10.08 -25.13 13.44
C VAL A 153 9.92 -24.85 11.95
N LEU A 154 10.54 -25.65 11.09
CA LEU A 154 10.41 -25.54 9.64
C LEU A 154 8.94 -25.72 9.17
N ARG A 155 8.20 -26.67 9.75
CA ARG A 155 6.79 -26.91 9.42
C ARG A 155 5.91 -25.72 9.82
N ILE A 156 6.12 -25.16 11.01
CA ILE A 156 5.41 -23.95 11.47
C ILE A 156 5.75 -22.76 10.56
N ALA A 157 7.02 -22.60 10.19
CA ALA A 157 7.45 -21.54 9.28
C ALA A 157 6.75 -21.65 7.93
N ILE A 158 6.67 -22.85 7.34
CA ILE A 158 5.94 -23.07 6.07
C ILE A 158 4.47 -22.66 6.18
N LEU A 159 3.80 -23.06 7.26
CA LEU A 159 2.39 -22.71 7.48
C LEU A 159 2.21 -21.19 7.60
N LEU A 160 3.00 -20.52 8.45
CA LEU A 160 2.89 -19.09 8.69
C LEU A 160 3.29 -18.27 7.46
N HIS A 161 4.31 -18.71 6.72
CA HIS A 161 4.73 -18.08 5.46
C HIS A 161 3.59 -18.13 4.45
N SER A 162 3.01 -19.31 4.24
CA SER A 162 1.93 -19.53 3.29
C SER A 162 0.67 -18.73 3.65
N PHE A 163 0.28 -18.73 4.93
CA PHE A 163 -0.85 -17.94 5.42
C PHE A 163 -0.62 -16.44 5.23
N SER A 164 0.57 -15.95 5.57
CA SER A 164 0.93 -14.54 5.41
C SER A 164 1.00 -14.13 3.94
N ALA A 165 1.48 -15.01 3.06
CA ALA A 165 1.50 -14.78 1.62
C ALA A 165 0.08 -14.66 1.07
N PHE A 166 -0.84 -15.52 1.52
CA PHE A 166 -2.25 -15.44 1.13
C PHE A 166 -2.92 -14.15 1.63
N MET A 167 -2.67 -13.74 2.88
CA MET A 167 -3.16 -12.48 3.44
C MET A 167 -2.60 -11.26 2.68
N LEU A 168 -1.31 -11.28 2.35
CA LEU A 168 -0.66 -10.24 1.54
C LEU A 168 -1.31 -10.16 0.15
N PHE A 169 -1.43 -11.30 -0.54
CA PHE A 169 -2.00 -11.39 -1.88
C PHE A 169 -3.43 -10.86 -1.94
N THR A 170 -4.29 -11.35 -1.05
CA THR A 170 -5.70 -10.90 -0.97
C THR A 170 -5.82 -9.43 -0.59
N GLY A 171 -5.01 -8.94 0.35
CA GLY A 171 -4.94 -7.53 0.72
C GLY A 171 -4.54 -6.63 -0.47
N ILE A 172 -3.57 -7.05 -1.27
CA ILE A 172 -3.15 -6.32 -2.49
C ILE A 172 -4.23 -6.35 -3.58
N LEU A 173 -4.96 -7.45 -3.76
CA LEU A 173 -6.11 -7.48 -4.69
C LEU A 173 -7.18 -6.45 -4.29
N VAL A 174 -7.56 -6.42 -3.01
CA VAL A 174 -8.49 -5.41 -2.47
C VAL A 174 -7.94 -4.01 -2.66
N HIS A 175 -6.64 -3.80 -2.38
CA HIS A 175 -5.98 -2.51 -2.57
C HIS A 175 -6.09 -2.01 -4.03
N ILE A 176 -5.75 -2.85 -4.99
CA ILE A 176 -5.83 -2.54 -6.43
C ILE A 176 -7.27 -2.24 -6.83
N TYR A 177 -8.21 -3.07 -6.39
CA TYR A 177 -9.64 -2.86 -6.66
C TYR A 177 -10.12 -1.50 -6.12
N MET A 178 -9.80 -1.17 -4.86
CA MET A 178 -10.19 0.10 -4.25
C MET A 178 -9.53 1.30 -4.94
N ALA A 179 -8.28 1.18 -5.37
CA ALA A 179 -7.59 2.22 -6.15
C ALA A 179 -8.27 2.47 -7.51
N PHE A 180 -8.79 1.42 -8.15
CA PHE A 180 -9.55 1.52 -9.40
C PHE A 180 -10.97 2.06 -9.19
N TRP A 181 -11.62 1.67 -8.09
CA TRP A 181 -12.99 2.06 -7.75
C TRP A 181 -13.08 3.55 -7.36
N VAL A 182 -12.16 4.02 -6.50
CA VAL A 182 -12.06 5.43 -6.09
C VAL A 182 -11.35 6.23 -7.19
N LYS A 183 -12.12 6.72 -8.17
CA LYS A 183 -11.60 7.41 -9.35
C LYS A 183 -10.70 8.59 -9.00
N GLY A 184 -9.55 8.67 -9.67
CA GLY A 184 -8.50 9.66 -9.41
C GLY A 184 -7.37 9.18 -8.50
N SER A 185 -7.55 8.07 -7.77
CA SER A 185 -6.51 7.55 -6.86
C SER A 185 -5.28 7.02 -7.60
N ILE A 186 -5.45 6.25 -8.68
CA ILE A 186 -4.34 5.78 -9.52
C ILE A 186 -3.55 6.97 -10.07
N ARG A 187 -4.22 8.01 -10.57
CA ARG A 187 -3.57 9.25 -11.02
C ARG A 187 -2.80 9.92 -9.89
N GLY A 188 -3.36 9.93 -8.67
CA GLY A 188 -2.64 10.41 -7.49
C GLY A 188 -1.33 9.67 -7.25
N MET A 189 -1.29 8.36 -7.47
CA MET A 189 -0.10 7.54 -7.27
C MET A 189 0.90 7.60 -8.45
N VAL A 190 0.40 7.76 -9.69
CA VAL A 190 1.23 7.88 -10.89
C VAL A 190 1.79 9.31 -11.04
N GLU A 191 0.92 10.32 -11.03
CA GLU A 191 1.27 11.72 -11.31
C GLU A 191 1.53 12.55 -10.04
N GLY A 192 1.13 12.06 -8.87
CA GLY A 192 1.41 12.70 -7.57
C GLY A 192 0.35 13.69 -7.09
N TRP A 193 -0.67 13.99 -7.89
CA TRP A 193 -1.68 15.00 -7.58
C TRP A 193 -3.11 14.49 -7.70
N VAL A 194 -4.00 15.11 -6.92
CA VAL A 194 -5.45 14.91 -6.95
C VAL A 194 -6.16 16.26 -7.07
N THR A 195 -7.45 16.27 -7.39
CA THR A 195 -8.26 17.50 -7.43
C THR A 195 -8.76 17.86 -6.03
N VAL A 196 -8.99 19.14 -5.74
CA VAL A 196 -9.66 19.60 -4.51
C VAL A 196 -10.99 18.88 -4.29
N ARG A 197 -11.79 18.66 -5.34
CA ARG A 197 -13.06 17.90 -5.27
C ARG A 197 -12.88 16.50 -4.68
N TRP A 198 -11.85 15.79 -5.17
CA TRP A 198 -11.51 14.45 -4.71
C TRP A 198 -11.13 14.46 -3.23
N ALA A 199 -10.31 15.43 -2.81
CA ALA A 199 -9.91 15.56 -1.41
C ALA A 199 -11.10 15.85 -0.51
N LYS A 200 -11.97 16.80 -0.88
CA LYS A 200 -13.19 17.11 -0.12
C LYS A 200 -14.12 15.90 0.01
N LYS A 201 -14.26 15.08 -1.04
CA LYS A 201 -15.15 13.92 -1.03
C LYS A 201 -14.56 12.75 -0.23
N HIS A 202 -13.33 12.34 -0.52
CA HIS A 202 -12.77 11.09 0.01
C HIS A 202 -11.98 11.29 1.32
N HIS A 203 -11.45 12.49 1.53
CA HIS A 203 -10.55 12.84 2.64
C HIS A 203 -10.85 14.24 3.20
N PRO A 204 -12.09 14.48 3.68
CA PRO A 204 -12.57 15.82 4.04
C PRO A 204 -11.74 16.47 5.14
N ARG A 205 -11.33 15.72 6.17
CA ARG A 205 -10.52 16.26 7.27
C ARG A 205 -9.10 16.58 6.83
N TRP A 206 -8.49 15.70 6.03
CA TRP A 206 -7.20 15.98 5.40
C TRP A 206 -7.21 17.29 4.60
N TYR A 207 -8.28 17.51 3.83
CA TYR A 207 -8.43 18.75 3.07
C TYR A 207 -8.50 19.97 3.98
N ARG A 208 -9.31 19.93 5.04
CA ARG A 208 -9.47 21.07 5.96
C ARG A 208 -8.22 21.37 6.79
N GLU A 209 -7.50 20.34 7.24
CA GLU A 209 -6.40 20.49 8.22
C GLU A 209 -5.03 20.66 7.57
N GLU A 210 -4.76 20.01 6.44
CA GLU A 210 -3.45 20.08 5.77
C GLU A 210 -3.50 20.91 4.49
N VAL A 211 -4.46 20.62 3.61
CA VAL A 211 -4.44 21.15 2.23
C VAL A 211 -4.88 22.61 2.18
N LEU A 212 -6.00 22.95 2.82
CA LEU A 212 -6.56 24.31 2.78
C LEU A 212 -5.57 25.33 3.37
N PRO A 213 -4.95 25.11 4.54
CA PRO A 213 -3.95 26.03 5.08
C PRO A 213 -2.71 26.15 4.19
N GLU A 214 -2.28 25.07 3.53
CA GLU A 214 -1.15 25.11 2.60
C GLU A 214 -1.47 25.96 1.37
N ILE A 215 -2.68 25.82 0.81
CA ILE A 215 -3.12 26.64 -0.32
C ILE A 215 -3.19 28.12 0.08
N GLU A 216 -3.80 28.43 1.23
CA GLU A 216 -3.93 29.81 1.73
C GLU A 216 -2.58 30.49 1.87
N LYS A 217 -1.57 29.80 2.44
CA LYS A 217 -0.19 30.31 2.53
C LYS A 217 0.39 30.66 1.16
N HIS A 218 0.25 29.77 0.17
CA HIS A 218 0.76 30.00 -1.18
C HIS A 218 0.08 31.19 -1.89
N VAL A 219 -1.20 31.44 -1.61
CA VAL A 219 -1.90 32.63 -2.15
C VAL A 219 -1.35 33.90 -1.52
N VAL A 220 -1.21 33.92 -0.19
CA VAL A 220 -0.70 35.08 0.56
C VAL A 220 0.71 35.45 0.11
N ASP A 221 1.62 34.48 -0.03
CA ASP A 221 3.00 34.73 -0.45
C ASP A 221 3.09 35.32 -1.87
N LYS A 222 2.21 34.87 -2.78
CA LYS A 222 2.13 35.42 -4.15
C LYS A 222 1.51 36.80 -4.24
N THR A 223 0.80 37.26 -3.22
CA THR A 223 0.22 38.61 -3.17
C THR A 223 1.14 39.64 -2.50
N LYS A 224 2.18 39.18 -1.78
CA LYS A 224 3.18 40.04 -1.12
C LYS A 224 4.37 40.40 -2.01
N HIS A 225 4.48 39.79 -3.18
CA HIS A 225 5.50 40.04 -4.20
C HIS A 225 4.84 40.49 -5.51
#